data_AF-A0A815TKQ9-F1
#
_entry.id   AF-A0A815TKQ9-F1
#
_cell.length_a   1.000
_cell.length_b   1.000
_cell.length_c   1.000
_cell.angle_alpha   90.00
_cell.angle_beta   90.00
_cell.angle_gamma   90.00
#
_symmetry.space_group_name_H-M   'P 1'
#
loop_
_entity.id
_entity.type
_entity.pdbx_description
1 polymer ?
#
loop_
_entity_poly.entity_id
_entity_poly.type
_entity_poly.pdbx_seq_one_letter_code
_entity_poly.pdbx_strand_id
1 'polypeptide(L)'
;MGLGHFKKQCSQITNTCRTCGDLVDDLKLHICSKIEKFIHCGLNHKSNSLKSHVVKSFRSELTSKLLSFNNHSSHVSQNGKIDLNKNVNVVYNNSHFPGLPVAQNSSSNHMLNKLDNLLAQMTEVNVHLSNLKVKYDKIDKIEQITLAKNDSDVLMKENLNLLTKQSMELKTEVIANNLMVEHHENMFTKLIIPMFEDIFSFITMQNCDSKGRTLDADFKVKLERYLIQMKKAKEGKQFTN
;
A
#
# COMPACT_ATOMS: atom_id res chain seq x y z
N MET A 1 -39.64 17.06 -9.02
CA MET A 1 -39.99 15.63 -9.20
C MET A 1 -39.14 14.84 -8.22
N GLY A 2 -39.80 14.22 -7.25
CA GLY A 2 -39.13 13.51 -6.15
C GLY A 2 -38.87 12.03 -6.45
N LEU A 3 -38.35 11.37 -5.41
CA LEU A 3 -38.37 9.95 -5.01
C LEU A 3 -36.99 9.66 -4.39
N GLY A 4 -36.79 9.67 -3.06
CA GLY A 4 -37.42 8.90 -1.98
C GLY A 4 -36.26 8.15 -1.27
N HIS A 5 -36.18 7.80 0.02
CA HIS A 5 -37.04 7.83 1.19
C HIS A 5 -36.14 7.81 2.45
N PHE A 6 -36.71 8.24 3.58
CA PHE A 6 -36.19 8.18 4.94
C PHE A 6 -35.90 6.76 5.47
N LYS A 7 -34.87 6.62 6.31
CA LYS A 7 -34.88 5.81 7.55
C LYS A 7 -34.19 6.66 8.63
N LYS A 8 -34.92 7.44 9.44
CA LYS A 8 -35.44 7.05 10.77
C LYS A 8 -34.48 6.11 11.52
N GLN A 9 -33.81 6.67 12.54
CA GLN A 9 -32.90 6.04 13.51
C GLN A 9 -31.53 5.59 12.96
N CYS A 10 -30.60 6.54 12.84
CA CYS A 10 -29.18 6.23 12.99
C CYS A 10 -28.70 6.95 14.25
N SER A 11 -28.65 6.21 15.36
CA SER A 11 -27.90 6.63 16.54
C SER A 11 -26.42 6.58 16.16
N GLN A 12 -25.91 7.67 15.59
CA GLN A 12 -24.47 7.88 15.44
C GLN A 12 -23.90 8.11 16.84
N ILE A 13 -23.54 7.01 17.49
CA ILE A 13 -22.91 6.98 18.83
C ILE A 13 -21.45 7.49 18.75
N THR A 14 -20.87 7.56 17.55
CA THR A 14 -19.46 7.88 17.32
C THR A 14 -19.30 9.24 16.65
N ASN A 15 -18.57 10.15 17.30
CA ASN A 15 -18.26 11.46 16.73
C ASN A 15 -17.11 11.35 15.71
N THR A 16 -17.19 12.05 14.57
CA THR A 16 -16.10 12.05 13.58
C THR A 16 -15.11 13.18 13.83
N CYS A 17 -13.81 12.91 13.76
CA CYS A 17 -12.78 13.94 13.82
C CYS A 17 -12.85 14.84 12.58
N ARG A 18 -13.00 16.15 12.78
CA ARG A 18 -13.15 17.14 11.70
C ARG A 18 -11.93 17.28 10.79
N THR A 19 -10.75 16.84 11.26
CA THR A 19 -9.48 17.07 10.57
C THR A 19 -8.98 15.83 9.81
N CYS A 20 -9.20 14.63 10.35
CA CYS A 20 -8.77 13.38 9.69
C CYS A 20 -9.94 12.51 9.20
N GLY A 21 -11.18 12.82 9.55
CA GLY A 21 -12.36 12.07 9.11
C GLY A 21 -12.54 10.71 9.79
N ASP A 22 -11.71 10.36 10.77
CA ASP A 22 -11.84 9.10 11.51
C ASP A 22 -13.08 9.11 12.43
N LEU A 23 -13.73 7.96 12.56
CA LEU A 23 -14.81 7.72 13.53
C LEU A 23 -14.18 7.53 14.92
N VAL A 24 -14.60 8.33 15.90
CA VAL A 24 -14.01 8.37 17.24
C VAL A 24 -15.11 8.33 18.29
N ASP A 25 -14.93 7.51 19.32
CA ASP A 25 -15.86 7.44 20.44
C ASP A 25 -15.74 8.68 21.35
N ASP A 26 -14.52 9.22 21.55
CA ASP A 26 -14.28 10.41 22.36
C ASP A 26 -13.21 11.35 21.76
N LEU A 27 -13.62 12.57 21.36
CA LEU A 27 -12.74 13.55 20.69
C LEU A 27 -11.56 14.02 21.54
N LYS A 28 -11.66 13.93 22.88
CA LYS A 28 -10.62 14.44 23.78
C LYS A 28 -9.39 13.54 23.87
N LEU A 29 -9.54 12.26 23.55
CA LEU A 29 -8.46 11.25 23.61
C LEU A 29 -7.91 10.89 22.23
N HIS A 30 -8.39 11.55 21.18
CA HIS A 30 -8.02 11.23 19.81
C HIS A 30 -6.65 11.81 19.41
N ILE A 31 -5.70 10.93 19.11
CA ILE A 31 -4.43 11.30 18.48
C ILE A 31 -4.68 11.49 16.98
N CYS A 32 -4.90 12.74 16.57
CA CYS A 32 -5.22 13.09 15.19
C CYS A 32 -4.04 12.80 14.25
N SER A 33 -4.29 11.96 13.24
CA SER A 33 -3.28 11.56 12.26
C SER A 33 -2.90 12.68 11.28
N LYS A 34 -3.60 13.83 11.30
CA LYS A 34 -3.47 14.97 10.36
C LYS A 34 -3.61 14.64 8.87
N ILE A 35 -3.98 13.40 8.54
CA ILE A 35 -4.21 12.94 7.17
C ILE A 35 -5.72 12.95 6.95
N GLU A 36 -6.19 13.76 6.01
CA GLU A 36 -7.61 13.89 5.67
C GLU A 36 -8.08 12.59 4.98
N LYS A 37 -8.85 11.76 5.70
CA LYS A 37 -9.51 10.59 5.13
C LYS A 37 -10.94 10.96 4.76
N PHE A 38 -11.36 10.52 3.57
CA PHE A 38 -12.58 10.97 2.94
C PHE A 38 -13.84 10.45 3.66
N ILE A 39 -14.63 11.35 4.23
CA ILE A 39 -15.78 11.06 5.12
C ILE A 39 -16.94 10.31 4.41
N HIS A 40 -16.99 10.33 3.07
CA HIS A 40 -18.13 9.81 2.31
C HIS A 40 -17.99 8.40 1.73
N CYS A 41 -16.91 7.68 2.02
CA CYS A 41 -16.82 6.27 1.70
C CYS A 41 -16.13 5.56 2.84
N GLY A 42 -16.88 4.83 3.66
CA GLY A 42 -16.34 3.87 4.64
C GLY A 42 -15.65 2.66 3.98
N LEU A 43 -14.94 2.89 2.87
CA LEU A 43 -14.23 1.90 2.07
C LEU A 43 -12.86 2.47 1.67
N ASN A 44 -11.82 1.63 1.80
CA ASN A 44 -10.45 1.89 1.36
C ASN A 44 -10.40 2.02 -0.17
N HIS A 45 -10.69 3.21 -0.70
CA HIS A 45 -10.48 3.48 -2.11
C HIS A 45 -9.00 3.83 -2.34
N LYS A 46 -8.34 3.03 -3.19
CA LYS A 46 -7.04 3.39 -3.78
C LYS A 46 -7.14 4.79 -4.39
N SER A 47 -6.11 5.60 -4.21
CA SER A 47 -6.00 7.05 -4.48
C SER A 47 -6.32 7.52 -5.92
N ASN A 48 -6.77 6.62 -6.80
CA ASN A 48 -7.15 6.90 -8.18
C ASN A 48 -8.64 6.58 -8.49
N SER A 49 -9.47 6.45 -7.45
CA SER A 49 -10.90 6.19 -7.62
C SER A 49 -11.60 7.38 -8.28
N LEU A 50 -12.30 7.12 -9.39
CA LEU A 50 -13.14 8.07 -10.15
C LEU A 50 -14.24 8.76 -9.29
N LYS A 51 -14.46 8.28 -8.07
CA LYS A 51 -15.43 8.84 -7.11
C LYS A 51 -14.80 9.84 -6.13
N SER A 52 -13.47 9.98 -6.09
CA SER A 52 -12.77 10.94 -5.23
C SER A 52 -12.96 12.38 -5.73
N HIS A 53 -13.39 13.27 -4.84
CA HIS A 53 -13.57 14.70 -5.15
C HIS A 53 -12.24 15.37 -5.55
N VAL A 54 -11.12 14.99 -4.93
CA VAL A 54 -9.78 15.54 -5.23
C VAL A 54 -9.33 15.13 -6.64
N VAL A 55 -9.59 13.88 -7.05
CA VAL A 55 -9.28 13.42 -8.41
C VAL A 55 -10.20 14.10 -9.43
N LYS A 56 -11.48 14.32 -9.08
CA LYS A 56 -12.41 15.08 -9.93
C LYS A 56 -12.01 16.53 -10.08
N SER A 57 -11.61 17.22 -9.01
CA SER A 57 -11.18 18.61 -9.07
C SER A 57 -9.89 18.74 -9.87
N PHE A 58 -8.92 17.87 -9.64
CA PHE A 58 -7.65 17.86 -10.39
C PHE A 58 -7.86 17.57 -11.89
N ARG A 59 -8.73 16.62 -12.24
CA ARG A 59 -9.09 16.36 -13.65
C ARG A 59 -9.86 17.51 -14.27
N SER A 60 -10.76 18.15 -13.52
CA SER A 60 -11.49 19.32 -14.02
C SER A 60 -10.53 20.48 -14.29
N GLU A 61 -9.53 20.68 -13.44
CA GLU A 61 -8.54 21.73 -13.60
C GLU A 61 -7.58 21.46 -14.77
N LEU A 62 -7.14 20.20 -14.93
CA LEU A 62 -6.38 19.76 -16.12
C LEU A 62 -7.17 19.96 -17.41
N THR A 63 -8.46 19.60 -17.40
CA THR A 63 -9.34 19.75 -18.57
C THR A 63 -9.57 21.22 -18.89
N SER A 64 -9.80 22.07 -17.90
CA SER A 64 -9.91 23.52 -18.06
C SER A 64 -8.62 24.13 -18.61
N LYS A 65 -7.45 23.70 -18.13
CA LYS A 65 -6.15 24.15 -18.66
C LYS A 65 -5.98 23.75 -20.12
N LEU A 66 -6.22 22.48 -20.47
CA LEU A 66 -6.13 22.00 -21.86
C LEU A 66 -7.10 22.74 -22.81
N LEU A 67 -8.34 22.98 -22.37
CA LEU A 67 -9.32 23.74 -23.15
C LEU A 67 -8.96 25.23 -23.25
N SER A 68 -8.31 25.81 -22.23
CA SER A 68 -7.83 27.20 -22.26
C SER A 68 -6.61 27.42 -23.16
N PHE A 69 -5.75 26.40 -23.33
CA PHE A 69 -4.61 26.45 -24.24
C PHE A 69 -5.04 26.53 -25.72
N ASN A 70 -6.19 25.96 -26.09
CA ASN A 70 -6.74 26.10 -27.44
C ASN A 70 -7.41 27.46 -27.70
N ASN A 71 -7.64 28.27 -26.66
CA ASN A 71 -8.28 29.59 -26.80
C ASN A 71 -7.29 30.77 -26.71
N HIS A 72 -6.00 30.51 -26.46
CA HIS A 72 -4.94 31.52 -26.45
C HIS A 72 -3.91 31.28 -27.56
N SER A 73 -4.38 31.29 -28.79
CA SER A 73 -3.57 31.67 -29.95
C SER A 73 -4.45 32.38 -30.98
N SER A 74 -4.79 33.64 -30.70
CA SER A 74 -5.05 34.65 -31.73
C SER A 74 -4.86 36.03 -31.11
N HIS A 75 -3.66 36.60 -31.27
CA HIS A 75 -3.50 38.04 -31.16
C HIS A 75 -4.25 38.69 -32.34
N VAL A 76 -4.99 39.76 -32.06
CA VAL A 76 -5.65 40.62 -33.04
C VAL A 76 -4.61 41.22 -34.02
N SER A 77 -4.79 41.06 -35.33
CA SER A 77 -5.14 42.18 -36.24
C SER A 77 -5.07 41.80 -37.73
N GLN A 78 -6.17 42.10 -38.41
CA GLN A 78 -6.32 42.53 -39.82
C GLN A 78 -6.09 41.56 -41.00
N ASN A 79 -7.21 41.35 -41.70
CA ASN A 79 -7.36 41.06 -43.13
C ASN A 79 -6.68 39.80 -43.68
N GLY A 80 -7.43 38.69 -43.59
CA GLY A 80 -7.17 37.52 -44.41
C GLY A 80 -8.18 36.42 -44.10
N LYS A 81 -9.41 36.54 -44.61
CA LYS A 81 -10.26 35.37 -44.80
C LYS A 81 -9.54 34.47 -45.80
N ILE A 82 -8.84 33.44 -45.30
CA ILE A 82 -8.33 32.37 -46.15
C ILE A 82 -9.52 31.43 -46.37
N ASP A 83 -10.30 31.73 -47.41
CA ASP A 83 -11.20 30.76 -48.01
C ASP A 83 -10.35 29.65 -48.63
N LEU A 84 -10.31 28.48 -47.98
CA LEU A 84 -9.84 27.22 -48.58
C LEU A 84 -10.85 26.75 -49.64
N ASN A 85 -10.91 27.46 -50.77
CA ASN A 85 -11.40 26.94 -52.05
C ASN A 85 -11.33 28.02 -53.13
N LYS A 86 -10.14 28.25 -53.68
CA LYS A 86 -10.01 28.86 -55.01
C LYS A 86 -8.68 28.44 -55.63
N ASN A 87 -8.77 27.59 -56.64
CA ASN A 87 -7.71 27.33 -57.61
C ASN A 87 -7.30 28.66 -58.25
N VAL A 88 -6.18 29.22 -57.80
CA VAL A 88 -5.52 30.34 -58.48
C VAL A 88 -4.48 29.74 -59.42
N ASN A 89 -4.84 29.66 -60.69
CA ASN A 89 -3.91 29.36 -61.78
C ASN A 89 -2.90 30.52 -61.87
N VAL A 90 -1.66 30.28 -61.43
CA VAL A 90 -0.58 31.27 -61.54
C VAL A 90 -0.05 31.24 -62.97
N VAL A 91 -0.50 32.19 -63.79
CA VAL A 91 0.08 32.45 -65.11
C VAL A 91 1.44 33.13 -64.91
N TYR A 92 2.51 32.46 -65.34
CA TYR A 92 3.89 32.94 -65.22
C TYR A 92 4.16 34.00 -66.29
N ASN A 93 4.35 35.26 -65.89
CA ASN A 93 4.68 36.36 -66.79
C ASN A 93 6.19 36.65 -66.71
N ASN A 94 6.94 36.26 -67.74
CA ASN A 94 8.41 36.30 -67.80
C ASN A 94 9.03 37.72 -67.93
N SER A 95 8.24 38.78 -67.74
CA SER A 95 8.66 40.18 -67.97
C SER A 95 9.04 40.95 -66.70
N HIS A 96 9.09 40.31 -65.53
CA HIS A 96 9.37 40.94 -64.23
C HIS A 96 10.63 40.42 -63.53
N PHE A 97 11.67 40.05 -64.28
CA PHE A 97 12.99 39.81 -63.69
C PHE A 97 13.68 41.15 -63.42
N PRO A 98 14.01 41.50 -62.16
CA PRO A 98 14.91 42.61 -61.89
C PRO A 98 16.30 42.25 -62.42
N GLY A 99 16.95 43.19 -63.11
CA GLY A 99 18.28 43.01 -63.66
C GLY A 99 19.29 42.58 -62.59
N LEU A 100 20.17 41.65 -62.95
CA LEU A 100 21.22 41.13 -62.06
C LEU A 100 22.06 42.30 -61.49
N PRO A 101 22.33 42.32 -60.18
CA PRO A 101 23.13 43.39 -59.59
C PRO A 101 24.57 43.31 -60.11
N VAL A 102 25.07 44.46 -60.59
CA VAL A 102 26.47 44.65 -60.96
C VAL A 102 27.32 44.56 -59.69
N ALA A 103 28.44 43.85 -59.77
CA ALA A 103 29.35 43.63 -58.65
C ALA A 103 29.81 44.96 -58.03
N GLN A 104 29.23 45.30 -56.87
CA GLN A 104 29.77 46.34 -56.01
C GLN A 104 30.86 45.70 -55.14
N ASN A 105 32.11 46.10 -55.39
CA ASN A 105 33.24 45.90 -54.48
C ASN A 105 32.90 46.59 -53.15
N SER A 106 32.25 45.85 -52.25
CA SER A 106 32.09 46.21 -50.85
C SER A 106 32.75 45.10 -50.04
N SER A 107 33.68 45.49 -49.17
CA SER A 107 34.55 44.59 -48.40
C SER A 107 33.82 43.90 -47.24
N SER A 108 32.58 43.46 -47.46
CA SER A 108 31.76 42.73 -46.49
C SER A 108 30.95 41.70 -47.26
N ASN A 109 31.45 40.46 -47.33
CA ASN A 109 30.78 39.35 -47.99
C ASN A 109 29.55 38.93 -47.17
N HIS A 110 28.46 39.67 -47.31
CA HIS A 110 27.19 39.44 -46.61
C HIS A 110 26.62 38.03 -46.84
N MET A 111 26.89 37.40 -47.99
CA MET A 111 26.53 35.99 -48.22
C MET A 111 27.38 35.00 -47.41
N LEU A 112 28.67 35.27 -47.22
CA LEU A 112 29.54 34.46 -46.36
C LEU A 112 29.09 34.58 -44.89
N ASN A 113 28.79 35.79 -44.42
CA ASN A 113 28.24 35.99 -43.06
C ASN A 113 26.88 35.31 -42.83
N LYS A 114 26.04 35.18 -43.88
CA LYS A 114 24.78 34.42 -43.82
C LYS A 114 25.01 32.91 -43.78
N LEU A 115 25.98 32.42 -44.56
CA LEU A 115 26.39 31.02 -44.55
C LEU A 115 26.97 30.64 -43.18
N ASP A 116 27.85 31.47 -42.61
CA ASP A 116 28.43 31.24 -41.29
C ASP A 116 27.36 31.25 -40.19
N ASN A 117 26.40 32.19 -40.26
CA ASN A 117 25.25 32.18 -39.33
C ASN A 117 24.38 30.94 -39.49
N LEU A 118 24.14 30.48 -40.71
CA LEU A 118 23.34 29.28 -40.97
C LEU A 118 24.06 28.03 -40.42
N LEU A 119 25.39 27.97 -40.57
CA LEU A 119 26.22 26.89 -40.07
C LEU A 119 26.23 26.87 -38.54
N ALA A 120 26.33 28.05 -37.91
CA ALA A 120 26.20 28.19 -36.46
C ALA A 120 24.83 27.74 -35.95
N GLN A 121 23.74 28.16 -36.60
CA GLN A 121 22.37 27.75 -36.24
C GLN A 121 22.14 26.25 -36.46
N MET A 122 22.65 25.66 -37.54
CA MET A 122 22.57 24.21 -37.74
C MET A 122 23.34 23.44 -36.65
N THR A 123 24.49 23.97 -36.23
CA THR A 123 25.27 23.36 -35.15
C THR A 123 24.52 23.43 -33.83
N GLU A 124 23.88 24.56 -33.53
CA GLU A 124 23.04 24.75 -32.34
C GLU A 124 21.82 23.80 -32.34
N VAL A 125 21.13 23.65 -33.48
CA VAL A 125 20.02 22.70 -33.62
C VAL A 125 20.50 21.26 -33.39
N ASN A 126 21.67 20.89 -33.91
CA ASN A 126 22.21 19.54 -33.73
C ASN A 126 22.59 19.25 -32.27
N VAL A 127 23.13 20.25 -31.56
CA VAL A 127 23.38 20.17 -30.11
C VAL A 127 22.06 20.02 -29.33
N HIS A 128 21.03 20.77 -29.70
CA HIS A 128 19.70 20.65 -29.08
C HIS A 128 19.08 19.27 -29.29
N LEU A 129 19.15 18.71 -30.50
CA LEU A 129 18.66 17.37 -30.81
C LEU A 129 19.41 16.28 -30.03
N SER A 130 20.74 16.41 -29.92
CA SER A 130 21.57 15.50 -29.13
C SER A 130 21.21 15.55 -27.63
N ASN A 131 21.01 16.75 -27.09
CA ASN A 131 20.56 16.94 -25.71
C ASN A 131 19.14 16.41 -25.48
N LEU A 132 18.24 16.55 -26.45
CA LEU A 132 16.90 15.97 -26.38
C LEU A 132 16.96 14.45 -26.31
N LYS A 133 17.77 13.82 -27.15
CA LYS A 133 17.97 12.36 -27.16
C LYS A 133 18.42 11.84 -25.80
N VAL A 134 19.42 12.48 -25.19
CA VAL A 134 19.91 12.11 -23.85
C VAL A 134 18.83 12.29 -22.77
N LYS A 135 17.96 13.31 -22.89
CA LYS A 135 16.84 13.49 -21.95
C LYS A 135 15.80 12.38 -22.08
N TYR A 136 15.45 11.98 -23.30
CA TYR A 136 14.52 10.87 -23.52
C TYR A 136 15.07 9.55 -22.99
N ASP A 137 16.35 9.23 -23.24
CA ASP A 137 16.98 8.01 -22.71
C ASP A 137 16.95 7.95 -21.16
N LYS A 138 17.01 9.10 -20.49
CA LYS A 138 16.89 9.18 -19.02
C LYS A 138 15.45 8.95 -18.55
N ILE A 139 14.47 9.48 -19.28
CA ILE A 139 13.05 9.30 -18.96
C ILE A 139 12.67 7.83 -19.09
N ASP A 140 13.07 7.16 -20.17
CA ASP A 140 12.80 5.73 -20.38
C ASP A 140 13.40 4.86 -19.26
N LYS A 141 14.63 5.18 -18.82
CA LYS A 141 15.27 4.48 -17.69
C LYS A 141 14.51 4.70 -16.38
N ILE A 142 14.00 5.91 -16.13
CA ILE A 142 13.20 6.21 -14.93
C ILE A 142 11.87 5.45 -14.99
N GLU A 143 11.23 5.36 -16.15
CA GLU A 143 9.99 4.59 -16.33
C GLU A 143 10.22 3.11 -16.07
N GLN A 144 11.29 2.52 -16.60
CA GLN A 144 11.65 1.12 -16.34
C GLN A 144 11.92 0.86 -14.85
N ILE A 145 12.63 1.76 -14.16
CA ILE A 145 12.86 1.65 -12.72
C ILE A 145 11.53 1.74 -11.95
N THR A 146 10.63 2.62 -12.39
CA THR A 146 9.32 2.81 -11.75
C THR A 146 8.44 1.56 -11.90
N LEU A 147 8.43 0.95 -13.09
CA LEU A 147 7.71 -0.29 -13.35
C LEU A 147 8.29 -1.44 -12.50
N ALA A 148 9.61 -1.63 -12.52
CA ALA A 148 10.27 -2.67 -11.72
C ALA A 148 10.01 -2.51 -10.22
N LYS A 149 9.99 -1.26 -9.72
CA LYS A 149 9.66 -0.97 -8.33
C LYS A 149 8.19 -1.30 -8.01
N ASN A 150 7.26 -0.93 -8.90
CA ASN A 150 5.85 -1.26 -8.70
C ASN A 150 5.62 -2.78 -8.63
N ASP A 151 6.28 -3.55 -9.49
CA ASP A 151 6.18 -5.01 -9.47
C ASP A 151 6.75 -5.59 -8.17
N SER A 152 7.89 -5.07 -7.71
CA SER A 152 8.47 -5.42 -6.41
C SER A 152 7.54 -5.08 -5.25
N ASP A 153 6.89 -3.91 -5.28
CA ASP A 153 5.98 -3.46 -4.22
C ASP A 153 4.71 -4.34 -4.18
N VAL A 154 4.22 -4.80 -5.33
CA VAL A 154 3.10 -5.76 -5.41
C VAL A 154 3.50 -7.09 -4.77
N LEU A 155 4.66 -7.63 -5.11
CA LEU A 155 5.15 -8.89 -4.57
C LEU A 155 5.39 -8.80 -3.05
N MET A 156 5.97 -7.68 -2.59
CA MET A 156 6.16 -7.44 -1.16
C MET A 156 4.82 -7.37 -0.40
N LYS A 157 3.80 -6.76 -1.01
CA LYS A 157 2.46 -6.70 -0.43
C LYS A 157 1.80 -8.08 -0.33
N GLU A 158 1.96 -8.92 -1.35
CA GLU A 158 1.45 -10.30 -1.33
C GLU A 158 2.12 -11.12 -0.22
N ASN A 159 3.45 -11.02 -0.11
CA ASN A 159 4.21 -11.67 0.96
C ASN A 159 3.75 -11.20 2.35
N LEU A 160 3.53 -9.90 2.53
CA LEU A 160 3.08 -9.34 3.81
C LEU A 160 1.67 -9.81 4.16
N ASN A 161 0.77 -9.95 3.19
CA ASN A 161 -0.55 -10.53 3.39
C ASN A 161 -0.47 -12.01 3.80
N LEU A 162 0.41 -12.79 3.15
CA LEU A 162 0.63 -14.19 3.49
C LEU A 162 1.17 -14.34 4.93
N LEU A 163 2.19 -13.56 5.29
CA LEU A 163 2.75 -13.52 6.64
C LEU A 163 1.69 -13.13 7.69
N THR A 164 0.85 -12.14 7.37
CA THR A 164 -0.25 -11.72 8.26
C THR A 164 -1.24 -12.86 8.48
N LYS A 165 -1.62 -13.57 7.42
CA LYS A 165 -2.52 -14.72 7.49
C LYS A 165 -1.93 -15.85 8.35
N GLN A 166 -0.69 -16.24 8.08
CA GLN A 166 0.01 -17.28 8.84
C GLN A 166 0.14 -16.89 10.32
N SER A 167 0.44 -15.63 10.62
CA SER A 167 0.51 -15.13 12.00
C SER A 167 -0.84 -15.24 12.73
N MET A 168 -1.96 -14.97 12.05
CA MET A 168 -3.29 -15.14 12.65
C MET A 168 -3.62 -16.62 12.91
N GLU A 169 -3.27 -17.51 11.98
CA GLU A 169 -3.46 -18.96 12.11
C GLU A 169 -2.65 -19.51 13.30
N LEU A 170 -1.35 -19.20 13.37
CA LEU A 170 -0.47 -19.54 14.49
C LEU A 170 -1.01 -19.02 15.83
N LYS A 171 -1.49 -17.77 15.88
CA LYS A 171 -2.08 -17.22 17.10
C LYS A 171 -3.28 -18.04 17.57
N THR A 172 -4.10 -18.50 16.63
CA THR A 172 -5.29 -19.31 16.93
C THR A 172 -4.90 -20.69 17.43
N GLU A 173 -3.90 -21.32 16.81
CA GLU A 173 -3.35 -22.60 17.22
C GLU A 173 -2.71 -22.54 18.62
N VAL A 174 -1.96 -21.49 18.92
CA VAL A 174 -1.37 -21.26 20.25
C VAL A 174 -2.46 -21.14 21.31
N ILE A 175 -3.55 -20.41 21.03
CA ILE A 175 -4.69 -20.31 21.95
C ILE A 175 -5.32 -21.69 22.19
N ALA A 176 -5.55 -22.46 21.13
CA ALA A 176 -6.12 -23.80 21.24
C ALA A 176 -5.22 -24.76 22.05
N ASN A 177 -3.92 -24.72 21.80
CA ASN A 177 -2.94 -25.54 22.54
C ASN A 177 -2.87 -25.12 24.01
N ASN A 178 -2.92 -23.83 24.32
CA ASN A 178 -2.96 -23.36 25.71
C ASN A 178 -4.19 -23.88 26.45
N LEU A 179 -5.36 -23.86 25.81
CA LEU A 179 -6.58 -24.43 26.41
C LEU A 179 -6.47 -25.94 26.66
N MET A 180 -5.85 -26.67 25.75
CA MET A 180 -5.60 -28.11 25.93
C MET A 180 -4.63 -28.39 27.09
N VAL A 181 -3.56 -27.60 27.21
CA VAL A 181 -2.62 -27.70 28.33
C VAL A 181 -3.33 -27.42 29.64
N GLU A 182 -4.10 -26.32 29.74
CA GLU A 182 -4.86 -25.98 30.94
C GLU A 182 -5.87 -27.08 31.30
N HIS A 183 -6.56 -27.65 30.30
CA HIS A 183 -7.47 -28.76 30.51
C HIS A 183 -6.75 -29.99 31.09
N HIS A 184 -5.60 -30.37 30.53
CA HIS A 184 -4.80 -31.47 31.05
C HIS A 184 -4.28 -31.19 32.47
N GLU A 185 -3.77 -29.99 32.75
CA GLU A 185 -3.35 -29.60 34.09
C GLU A 185 -4.48 -29.71 35.10
N ASN A 186 -5.68 -29.27 34.72
CA ASN A 186 -6.87 -29.35 35.54
C ASN A 186 -7.29 -30.81 35.78
N MET A 187 -7.28 -31.66 34.75
CA MET A 187 -7.53 -33.10 34.85
C MET A 187 -6.55 -33.79 35.81
N PHE A 188 -5.25 -33.52 35.68
CA PHE A 188 -4.26 -34.11 36.58
C PHE A 188 -4.41 -33.63 38.03
N THR A 189 -4.69 -32.34 38.22
CA THR A 189 -4.74 -31.74 39.56
C THR A 189 -6.02 -32.07 40.31
N LYS A 190 -7.17 -32.07 39.62
CA LYS A 190 -8.49 -32.22 40.27
C LYS A 190 -9.02 -33.64 40.24
N LEU A 191 -8.55 -34.49 39.33
CA LEU A 191 -9.08 -35.84 39.17
C LEU A 191 -8.00 -36.90 39.40
N ILE A 192 -6.95 -36.92 38.56
CA ILE A 192 -6.02 -38.05 38.53
C ILE A 192 -5.21 -38.15 39.82
N ILE A 193 -4.56 -37.07 40.27
CA ILE A 193 -3.74 -37.09 41.49
C ILE A 193 -4.59 -37.42 42.73
N PRO A 194 -5.73 -36.74 42.98
CA PRO A 194 -6.61 -37.09 44.11
C PRO A 194 -7.10 -38.54 44.07
N MET A 195 -7.45 -39.05 42.89
CA MET A 195 -7.88 -40.45 42.75
C MET A 195 -6.76 -41.43 43.14
N PHE A 196 -5.50 -41.14 42.79
CA PHE A 196 -4.37 -41.96 43.23
C PHE A 196 -4.11 -41.83 44.74
N GLU A 197 -4.33 -40.67 45.34
CA GLU A 197 -4.27 -40.50 46.80
C GLU A 197 -5.28 -41.40 47.51
N ASP A 198 -6.52 -41.42 47.03
CA ASP A 198 -7.59 -42.26 47.58
C ASP A 198 -7.28 -43.75 47.41
N ILE A 199 -6.85 -44.16 46.22
CA ILE A 199 -6.49 -45.56 45.92
C ILE A 199 -5.32 -46.00 46.81
N PHE A 200 -4.27 -45.18 46.95
CA PHE A 200 -3.12 -45.52 47.79
C PHE A 200 -3.47 -45.57 49.26
N SER A 201 -4.33 -44.67 49.73
CA SER A 201 -4.86 -44.71 51.10
C SER A 201 -5.64 -46.01 51.35
N PHE A 202 -6.53 -46.38 50.42
CA PHE A 202 -7.29 -47.63 50.50
C PHE A 202 -6.39 -48.87 50.51
N ILE A 203 -5.44 -48.95 49.59
CA ILE A 203 -4.48 -50.07 49.49
C ILE A 203 -3.63 -50.15 50.77
N THR A 204 -3.21 -49.01 51.33
CA THR A 204 -2.46 -48.97 52.59
C THR A 204 -3.30 -49.47 53.76
N MET A 205 -4.59 -49.14 53.80
CA MET A 205 -5.52 -49.64 54.83
C MET A 205 -5.69 -51.17 54.79
N GLN A 206 -5.54 -51.77 53.61
CA GLN A 206 -5.59 -53.23 53.42
C GLN A 206 -4.26 -53.93 53.72
N ASN A 207 -3.18 -53.21 54.05
CA ASN A 207 -1.86 -53.76 54.31
C ASN A 207 -1.72 -54.36 55.73
N CYS A 208 -2.76 -55.05 56.19
CA CYS A 208 -2.83 -55.66 57.51
C CYS A 208 -3.31 -57.11 57.41
N ASP A 209 -2.80 -57.99 58.26
CA ASP A 209 -3.31 -59.35 58.38
C ASP A 209 -4.66 -59.38 59.12
N SER A 210 -5.26 -60.58 59.24
CA SER A 210 -6.52 -60.78 59.97
C SER A 210 -6.45 -60.46 61.47
N LYS A 211 -5.26 -60.16 62.01
CA LYS A 211 -5.00 -59.75 63.39
C LYS A 211 -4.62 -58.26 63.50
N GLY A 212 -4.71 -57.50 62.40
CA GLY A 212 -4.40 -56.07 62.36
C GLY A 212 -2.89 -55.75 62.36
N ARG A 213 -2.02 -56.74 62.09
CA ARG A 213 -0.57 -56.54 62.02
C ARG A 213 -0.17 -56.13 60.60
N THR A 214 0.68 -55.13 60.47
CA THR A 214 1.18 -54.65 59.18
C THR A 214 1.92 -55.76 58.43
N LEU A 215 1.58 -55.98 57.14
CA LEU A 215 2.20 -57.01 56.30
C LEU A 215 3.56 -56.56 55.73
N ASP A 216 3.62 -55.36 55.14
CA ASP A 216 4.87 -54.71 54.71
C ASP A 216 4.99 -53.33 55.37
N ALA A 217 5.96 -53.16 56.27
CA ALA A 217 6.18 -51.93 57.03
C ALA A 217 6.57 -50.73 56.14
N ASP A 218 7.22 -50.98 55.00
CA ASP A 218 7.69 -49.93 54.09
C ASP A 218 6.69 -49.60 52.97
N PHE A 219 5.61 -50.37 52.86
CA PHE A 219 4.67 -50.28 51.74
C PHE A 219 4.04 -48.89 51.60
N LYS A 220 3.59 -48.31 52.71
CA LYS A 220 3.05 -46.95 52.75
C LYS A 220 4.07 -45.93 52.21
N VAL A 221 5.32 -46.03 52.64
CA VAL A 221 6.40 -45.14 52.23
C VAL A 221 6.71 -45.28 50.73
N LYS A 222 6.62 -46.49 50.16
CA LYS A 222 6.78 -46.72 48.72
C LYS A 222 5.65 -46.04 47.92
N LEU A 223 4.40 -46.17 48.35
CA LEU A 223 3.25 -45.54 47.69
C LEU A 223 3.31 -44.01 47.75
N GLU A 224 3.70 -43.46 48.90
CA GLU A 224 3.93 -42.01 49.06
C GLU A 224 5.04 -41.51 48.12
N ARG A 225 6.13 -42.28 47.93
CA ARG A 225 7.17 -41.93 46.96
C ARG A 225 6.65 -41.89 45.53
N TYR A 226 5.84 -42.86 45.11
CA TYR A 226 5.24 -42.83 43.77
C TYR A 226 4.33 -41.63 43.58
N LEU A 227 3.52 -41.29 44.59
CA LEU A 227 2.67 -40.10 44.54
C LEU A 227 3.50 -38.81 44.40
N ILE A 228 4.58 -38.69 45.18
CA ILE A 228 5.51 -37.55 45.09
C ILE A 228 6.15 -37.50 43.71
N GLN A 229 6.53 -38.65 43.14
CA GLN A 229 7.08 -38.70 41.79
C GLN A 229 6.07 -38.21 40.75
N MET A 230 4.81 -38.64 40.82
CA MET A 230 3.75 -38.17 39.92
C MET A 230 3.53 -36.66 40.03
N LYS A 231 3.54 -36.11 41.26
CA LYS A 231 3.46 -34.66 41.50
C LYS A 231 4.66 -33.91 40.91
N LYS A 232 5.87 -34.45 41.02
CA LYS A 232 7.09 -33.87 40.42
C LYS A 232 7.10 -33.94 38.89
N ALA A 233 6.63 -35.04 38.31
CA ALA A 233 6.50 -35.19 36.86
C ALA A 233 5.56 -34.14 36.27
N LYS A 234 4.45 -33.84 36.96
CA LYS A 234 3.54 -32.75 36.60
C LYS A 234 4.28 -31.39 36.54
N GLU A 235 5.20 -31.13 37.45
CA GLU A 235 5.98 -29.88 37.48
C GLU A 235 7.12 -29.84 36.43
N GLY A 236 7.23 -30.83 35.55
CA GLY A 236 8.27 -30.90 34.52
C GLY A 236 9.68 -31.14 35.08
N LYS A 237 9.81 -31.53 36.35
CA LYS A 237 11.10 -31.84 36.98
C LYS A 237 11.51 -33.26 36.59
N GLN A 238 12.64 -33.40 35.89
CA GLN A 238 13.20 -34.72 35.59
C GLN A 238 13.64 -35.44 36.85
N PHE A 239 13.46 -36.77 36.86
CA PHE A 239 13.91 -37.65 37.92
C PHE A 239 15.42 -37.85 37.80
N THR A 240 16.19 -37.27 38.72
CA THR A 240 17.57 -37.74 38.97
C THR A 240 17.49 -38.96 39.88
N ASN A 241 17.99 -40.09 39.37
CA ASN A 241 18.18 -41.34 40.12
C ASN A 241 19.16 -41.15 41.29
#